data_AF-A0A935U0Y8-F1
#
_entry.id   AF-A0A935U0Y8-F1
#
_cell.length_a   1.000
_cell.length_b   1.000
_cell.length_c   1.000
_cell.angle_alpha   90.00
_cell.angle_beta   90.00
_cell.angle_gamma   90.00
#
_symmetry.space_group_name_H-M   'P 1'
#
loop_
_entity.id
_entity.type
_entity.pdbx_description
1 polymer ?
#
loop_
_entity_poly.entity_id
_entity_poly.type
_entity_poly.pdbx_seq_one_letter_code
_entity_poly.pdbx_strand_id
1 'polypeptide(L)'
;MPVVFLDVDGVLNRVGYCPERSEGLRDWIEPDLAQQLDRAVRDIDGQLVLSSDWRRGRELEVLREELRAAGIEAPLIDVTPVLETARWQEIIAWCDARHCSLGQIAVIDDRMDMGPLAQRFVRTSPLCGFDAAAAAALRALFGEGPDASCVPGVPGVPGAR
;
A
#
# COMPACT_ATOMS: atom_id res chain seq x y z
N MET A 1 1.74 -7.28 -12.24
CA MET A 1 1.25 -7.29 -10.84
C MET A 1 1.13 -5.85 -10.40
N PRO A 2 0.12 -5.48 -9.59
CA PRO A 2 0.03 -4.14 -9.03
C PRO A 2 1.23 -3.77 -8.16
N VAL A 3 1.71 -2.54 -8.28
CA VAL A 3 2.78 -1.98 -7.46
C VAL A 3 2.22 -0.80 -6.67
N VAL A 4 2.33 -0.86 -5.35
CA VAL A 4 1.82 0.15 -4.43
C VAL A 4 3.01 0.90 -3.85
N PHE A 5 3.11 2.18 -4.19
CA PHE A 5 4.06 3.11 -3.59
C PHE A 5 3.52 3.59 -2.26
N LEU A 6 4.28 3.33 -1.19
CA LEU A 6 3.83 3.49 0.18
C LEU A 6 4.63 4.59 0.88
N ASP A 7 3.94 5.63 1.34
CA ASP A 7 4.43 6.49 2.41
C ASP A 7 4.08 5.90 3.80
N VAL A 8 4.67 6.44 4.87
CA VAL A 8 4.51 5.95 6.24
C VAL A 8 3.81 7.02 7.08
N ASP A 9 4.41 8.19 7.24
CA ASP A 9 3.89 9.24 8.12
C ASP A 9 2.57 9.81 7.57
N GLY A 10 1.50 9.75 8.38
CA GLY A 10 0.15 10.12 7.93
C GLY A 10 -0.56 9.03 7.12
N VAL A 11 0.08 7.88 6.89
CA VAL A 11 -0.50 6.68 6.26
C VAL A 11 -0.62 5.54 7.27
N LEU A 12 0.50 5.15 7.88
CA LEU A 12 0.61 4.05 8.85
C LEU A 12 0.68 4.53 10.31
N ASN A 13 0.72 5.83 10.52
CA ASN A 13 0.56 6.50 11.80
C ASN A 13 -0.24 7.78 11.65
N ARG A 14 -1.11 8.03 12.60
CA ARG A 14 -1.92 9.22 12.72
C ARG A 14 -1.14 10.32 13.44
N VAL A 15 -1.57 11.55 13.22
CA VAL A 15 -1.10 12.71 13.99
C VAL A 15 -1.29 12.46 15.48
N GLY A 16 -0.21 12.61 16.24
CA GLY A 16 -0.20 12.41 17.68
C GLY A 16 0.12 10.97 18.10
N TYR A 17 0.24 10.02 17.16
CA TYR A 17 0.82 8.72 17.47
C TYR A 17 2.29 8.89 17.85
N CYS A 18 2.63 8.41 19.04
CA CYS A 18 3.98 8.48 19.59
C CYS A 18 4.22 7.18 20.36
N PRO A 19 5.08 6.28 19.85
CA PRO A 19 5.32 5.03 20.53
C PRO A 19 6.14 5.24 21.81
N GLU A 20 5.91 4.38 22.81
CA GLU A 20 6.67 4.42 24.07
C GLU A 20 8.17 4.18 23.85
N ARG A 21 8.52 3.49 22.76
CA ARG A 21 9.89 3.21 22.31
C ARG A 21 9.98 3.54 20.83
N SER A 22 11.11 4.11 20.41
CA SER A 22 11.39 4.43 19.01
C SER A 22 12.72 3.82 18.62
N GLU A 23 12.73 2.49 18.45
CA GLU A 23 13.91 1.72 18.03
C GLU A 23 13.98 1.60 16.49
N GLY A 24 12.86 1.76 15.80
CA GLY A 24 12.81 1.74 14.35
C GLY A 24 11.43 2.01 13.76
N LEU A 25 11.30 1.81 12.45
CA LEU A 25 10.05 2.06 11.70
C LEU A 25 8.87 1.28 12.26
N ARG A 26 9.10 0.03 12.68
CA ARG A 26 8.02 -0.84 13.19
C ARG A 26 7.24 -0.21 14.35
N ASP A 27 7.91 0.57 15.20
CA ASP A 27 7.29 1.15 16.39
C ASP A 27 6.38 2.32 16.00
N TRP A 28 6.68 2.97 14.88
CA TRP A 28 5.92 4.06 14.30
C TRP A 28 4.75 3.59 13.43
N ILE A 29 4.45 2.30 13.38
CA ILE A 29 3.32 1.77 12.62
C ILE A 29 2.21 1.35 13.59
N GLU A 30 1.03 1.95 13.44
CA GLU A 30 -0.16 1.56 14.20
C GLU A 30 -0.67 0.18 13.72
N PRO A 31 -0.90 -0.79 14.63
CA PRO A 31 -1.26 -2.17 14.25
C PRO A 31 -2.57 -2.29 13.43
N ASP A 32 -3.57 -1.44 13.68
CA ASP A 32 -4.83 -1.44 12.94
C ASP A 32 -4.63 -0.96 11.48
N LEU A 33 -3.80 0.07 11.29
CA LEU A 33 -3.46 0.59 9.97
C LEU A 33 -2.61 -0.40 9.17
N ALA A 34 -1.65 -1.06 9.81
CA ALA A 34 -0.84 -2.13 9.22
C ALA A 34 -1.71 -3.29 8.71
N GLN A 35 -2.60 -3.81 9.57
CA GLN A 35 -3.46 -4.92 9.23
C GLN A 35 -4.40 -4.57 8.06
N GLN A 36 -4.91 -3.33 8.02
CA GLN A 36 -5.78 -2.89 6.94
C GLN A 36 -5.03 -2.71 5.62
N LEU A 37 -3.83 -2.13 5.66
CA LEU A 37 -2.96 -2.01 4.49
C LEU A 37 -2.59 -3.37 3.94
N ASP A 38 -2.12 -4.29 4.79
CA ASP A 38 -1.72 -5.64 4.37
C ASP A 38 -2.86 -6.35 3.64
N ARG A 39 -4.06 -6.37 4.23
CA ARG A 39 -5.25 -6.94 3.59
C ARG A 39 -5.55 -6.27 2.25
N ALA A 40 -5.56 -4.95 2.19
CA ALA A 40 -5.90 -4.23 0.97
C ALA A 40 -4.91 -4.46 -0.18
N VAL A 41 -3.62 -4.55 0.13
CA VAL A 41 -2.56 -4.83 -0.86
C VAL A 41 -2.61 -6.28 -1.31
N ARG A 42 -2.86 -7.23 -0.40
CA ARG A 42 -2.99 -8.64 -0.74
C ARG A 42 -4.21 -8.93 -1.61
N ASP A 43 -5.32 -8.24 -1.37
CA ASP A 43 -6.56 -8.45 -2.13
C ASP A 43 -6.47 -7.99 -3.59
N ILE A 44 -5.45 -7.19 -3.92
CA ILE A 44 -5.11 -6.83 -5.31
C ILE A 44 -3.88 -7.60 -5.84
N ASP A 45 -3.42 -8.63 -5.13
CA ASP A 45 -2.16 -9.35 -5.42
C ASP A 45 -0.97 -8.39 -5.61
N GLY A 46 -0.95 -7.33 -4.81
CA GLY A 46 -0.04 -6.20 -4.93
C GLY A 46 1.30 -6.42 -4.24
N GLN A 47 2.28 -5.62 -4.67
CA GLN A 47 3.62 -5.54 -4.09
C GLN A 47 3.90 -4.11 -3.65
N LEU A 48 4.73 -3.94 -2.63
CA LEU A 48 5.08 -2.65 -2.06
C LEU A 48 6.41 -2.13 -2.61
N VAL A 49 6.45 -0.83 -2.89
CA VAL A 49 7.68 -0.04 -3.03
C VAL A 49 7.63 1.07 -2.00
N LEU A 50 8.63 1.17 -1.13
CA LEU A 50 8.63 2.23 -0.13
C LEU A 50 9.02 3.56 -0.76
N SER A 51 8.12 4.53 -0.68
CA SER A 51 8.32 5.90 -1.13
C SER A 51 8.16 6.85 0.06
N SER A 52 8.94 6.63 1.13
CA SER A 52 8.89 7.43 2.36
C SER A 52 10.29 7.89 2.77
N ASP A 53 10.40 8.93 3.60
CA ASP A 53 11.69 9.37 4.12
C ASP A 53 12.35 8.31 5.02
N TRP A 54 11.57 7.38 5.57
CA TRP A 54 12.09 6.19 6.25
C TRP A 54 13.03 5.35 5.38
N ARG A 55 12.99 5.42 4.05
CA ARG A 55 13.93 4.68 3.20
C ARG A 55 15.36 5.22 3.24
N ARG A 56 15.56 6.47 3.68
CA ARG A 56 16.86 7.16 3.59
C ARG A 56 17.89 6.49 4.49
N GLY A 57 19.02 6.09 3.92
CA GLY A 57 20.13 5.48 4.64
C GLY A 57 19.82 4.09 5.22
N ARG A 58 18.74 3.43 4.78
CA ARG A 58 18.30 2.14 5.31
C ARG A 58 18.35 1.07 4.23
N GLU A 59 18.79 -0.12 4.59
CA GLU A 59 18.82 -1.26 3.69
C GLU A 59 17.40 -1.83 3.47
N LEU A 60 17.14 -2.33 2.25
CA LEU A 60 15.83 -2.88 1.87
C LEU A 60 15.40 -4.05 2.77
N GLU A 61 16.33 -4.94 3.13
CA GLU A 61 15.99 -6.10 3.97
C GLU A 61 15.63 -5.67 5.41
N VAL A 62 16.30 -4.65 5.96
CA VAL A 62 15.92 -4.08 7.27
C VAL A 62 14.51 -3.50 7.21
N LEU A 63 14.21 -2.70 6.17
CA LEU A 63 12.87 -2.15 5.97
C LEU A 63 11.80 -3.25 5.86
N ARG A 64 12.12 -4.33 5.14
CA ARG A 64 11.22 -5.47 4.97
C ARG A 64 10.96 -6.19 6.29
N GLU A 65 12.00 -6.43 7.09
CA GLU A 65 11.87 -7.03 8.42
C GLU A 65 11.01 -6.17 9.34
N GLU A 66 11.17 -4.85 9.30
CA GLU A 66 10.38 -3.94 10.13
C GLU A 66 8.91 -3.85 9.71
N LEU A 67 8.62 -3.84 8.40
CA LEU A 67 7.24 -3.91 7.92
C LEU A 67 6.57 -5.23 8.34
N ARG A 68 7.26 -6.36 8.21
CA ARG A 68 6.75 -7.66 8.68
C ARG A 68 6.55 -7.70 10.18
N ALA A 69 7.48 -7.17 10.96
CA ALA A 69 7.37 -7.08 12.41
C ALA A 69 6.17 -6.21 12.84
N ALA A 70 5.76 -5.24 12.01
CA ALA A 70 4.56 -4.43 12.19
C ALA A 70 3.27 -5.10 11.69
N GLY A 71 3.35 -6.31 11.10
CA GLY A 71 2.19 -7.06 10.61
C GLY A 71 1.84 -6.83 9.14
N ILE A 72 2.76 -6.27 8.34
CA ILE A 72 2.62 -6.10 6.89
C ILE A 72 3.42 -7.21 6.18
N GLU A 73 2.71 -8.23 5.71
CA GLU A 73 3.25 -9.40 5.03
C GLU A 73 3.33 -9.23 3.50
N ALA A 74 2.65 -8.21 2.96
CA ALA A 74 2.74 -7.83 1.56
C ALA A 74 4.21 -7.62 1.12
N PRO A 75 4.64 -8.13 -0.06
CA PRO A 75 6.06 -8.12 -0.41
C PRO A 75 6.61 -6.71 -0.64
N LEU A 76 7.58 -6.28 0.17
CA LEU A 76 8.40 -5.10 -0.11
C LEU A 76 9.51 -5.45 -1.11
N ILE A 77 9.33 -5.02 -2.37
CA ILE A 77 10.20 -5.38 -3.49
C ILE A 77 11.31 -4.37 -3.75
N ASP A 78 11.12 -3.10 -3.36
CA ASP A 78 12.10 -2.04 -3.57
C ASP A 78 11.79 -0.78 -2.76
N VAL A 79 12.63 0.25 -2.92
CA VAL A 79 12.39 1.63 -2.49
C VAL A 79 12.58 2.60 -3.66
N THR A 80 11.91 3.76 -3.63
CA THR A 80 12.16 4.81 -4.65
C THR A 80 13.55 5.43 -4.48
N PRO A 81 14.18 5.94 -5.56
CA PRO A 81 15.41 6.72 -5.43
C PRO A 81 15.18 7.99 -4.60
N VAL A 82 16.27 8.54 -4.09
CA VAL A 82 16.28 9.84 -3.39
C VAL A 82 16.80 10.87 -4.39
N LEU A 83 15.93 11.73 -4.89
CA LEU A 83 16.25 12.69 -5.97
C LEU A 83 16.20 14.16 -5.51
N GLU A 84 15.96 14.41 -4.21
CA GLU A 84 15.81 15.76 -3.63
C GLU A 84 14.80 16.64 -4.40
N THR A 85 13.69 16.02 -4.80
CA THR A 85 12.63 16.64 -5.60
C THR A 85 11.24 16.18 -5.11
N ALA A 86 10.17 16.48 -5.83
CA ALA A 86 8.84 16.03 -5.45
C ALA A 86 8.71 14.48 -5.47
N ARG A 87 7.98 13.92 -4.50
CA ARG A 87 7.77 12.47 -4.33
C ARG A 87 7.31 11.77 -5.61
N TRP A 88 6.40 12.39 -6.36
CA TRP A 88 5.88 11.83 -7.62
C TRP A 88 6.97 11.68 -8.69
N GLN A 89 8.02 12.51 -8.69
CA GLN A 89 9.13 12.38 -9.63
C GLN A 89 10.04 11.20 -9.27
N GLU A 90 10.23 10.92 -7.98
CA GLU A 90 10.97 9.73 -7.51
C GLU A 90 10.24 8.44 -7.90
N ILE A 91 8.90 8.45 -7.79
CA ILE A 91 8.04 7.35 -8.23
C ILE A 91 8.13 7.14 -9.74
N ILE A 92 8.04 8.22 -10.55
CA ILE A 92 8.19 8.13 -12.00
C ILE A 92 9.58 7.59 -12.37
N ALA A 93 10.64 8.10 -11.75
CA ALA A 93 12.00 7.63 -12.02
C ALA A 93 12.17 6.13 -11.71
N TRP A 94 11.53 5.64 -10.64
CA TRP A 94 11.48 4.21 -10.36
C TRP A 94 10.72 3.44 -11.44
N CYS A 95 9.55 3.94 -11.85
CA CYS A 95 8.74 3.31 -12.90
C CYS A 95 9.50 3.22 -14.22
N ASP A 96 10.17 4.30 -14.62
CA ASP A 96 10.97 4.35 -15.85
C ASP A 96 12.12 3.34 -15.81
N ALA A 97 12.86 3.29 -14.69
CA ALA A 97 13.97 2.34 -14.51
C ALA A 97 13.50 0.88 -14.55
N ARG A 98 12.28 0.60 -14.07
CA ARG A 98 11.70 -0.75 -14.03
C ARG A 98 10.79 -1.08 -15.21
N HIS A 99 10.63 -0.15 -16.17
CA HIS A 99 9.68 -0.27 -17.27
C HIS A 99 8.25 -0.60 -16.79
N CYS A 100 7.85 -0.02 -15.65
CA CYS A 100 6.55 -0.22 -15.03
C CYS A 100 5.51 0.71 -15.66
N SER A 101 4.35 0.17 -16.04
CA SER A 101 3.26 0.98 -16.58
C SER A 101 2.52 1.71 -15.47
N LEU A 102 2.20 2.99 -15.66
CA LEU A 102 1.34 3.76 -14.74
C LEU A 102 -0.05 3.11 -14.55
N GLY A 103 -0.48 2.24 -15.47
CA GLY A 103 -1.71 1.46 -15.32
C GLY A 103 -1.68 0.42 -14.19
N GLN A 104 -0.48 0.07 -13.73
CA GLN A 104 -0.21 -1.01 -12.79
C GLN A 104 0.18 -0.49 -11.41
N ILE A 105 0.11 0.81 -11.18
CA ILE A 105 0.58 1.42 -9.93
C ILE A 105 -0.54 2.06 -9.13
N ALA A 106 -0.34 2.14 -7.82
CA ALA A 106 -1.07 3.02 -6.93
C ALA A 106 -0.08 3.75 -6.01
N VAL A 107 -0.40 4.96 -5.61
CA VAL A 107 0.39 5.74 -4.65
C VAL A 107 -0.48 5.98 -3.42
N ILE A 108 0.04 5.66 -2.24
CA ILE A 108 -0.63 5.91 -0.95
C ILE A 108 0.26 6.87 -0.15
N ASP A 109 -0.26 8.06 0.11
CA ASP A 109 0.50 9.17 0.70
C ASP A 109 -0.47 10.21 1.29
N ASP A 110 -0.05 10.97 2.28
CA ASP A 110 -0.85 12.01 2.92
C ASP A 110 -0.67 13.40 2.25
N ARG A 111 0.36 13.54 1.41
CA ARG A 111 0.69 14.77 0.69
C ARG A 111 -0.46 15.29 -0.16
N MET A 112 -0.45 16.60 -0.39
CA MET A 112 -1.51 17.29 -1.16
C MET A 112 -1.46 17.00 -2.66
N ASP A 113 -0.27 16.77 -3.21
CA ASP A 113 -0.05 16.74 -4.66
C ASP A 113 0.86 15.57 -5.08
N MET A 114 0.40 14.85 -6.09
CA MET A 114 1.12 13.77 -6.78
C MET A 114 1.28 14.04 -8.28
N GLY A 115 1.03 15.27 -8.71
CA GLY A 115 1.24 15.76 -10.06
C GLY A 115 0.59 14.84 -11.10
N PRO A 116 1.35 14.35 -12.09
CA PRO A 116 0.83 13.44 -13.12
C PRO A 116 0.23 12.13 -12.59
N LEU A 117 0.55 11.73 -11.36
CA LEU A 117 0.08 10.49 -10.75
C LEU A 117 -1.28 10.64 -10.03
N ALA A 118 -1.95 11.79 -10.13
CA ALA A 118 -3.21 12.06 -9.44
C ALA A 118 -4.30 10.99 -9.69
N GLN A 119 -4.35 10.39 -10.89
CA GLN A 119 -5.32 9.33 -11.20
C GLN A 119 -4.98 7.97 -10.55
N ARG A 120 -3.78 7.82 -10.01
CA ARG A 120 -3.30 6.64 -9.30
C ARG A 120 -3.08 6.91 -7.81
N PHE A 121 -3.51 8.08 -7.32
CA PHE A 121 -3.23 8.54 -5.98
C PHE A 121 -4.40 8.25 -5.03
N VAL A 122 -4.13 7.45 -4.01
CA VAL A 122 -4.98 7.23 -2.84
C VAL A 122 -4.47 8.12 -1.73
N ARG A 123 -5.07 9.30 -1.59
CA ARG A 123 -4.67 10.26 -0.57
C ARG A 123 -5.25 9.90 0.79
N THR A 124 -4.40 9.81 1.81
CA THR A 124 -4.84 9.67 3.21
C THR A 124 -4.99 11.02 3.89
N SER A 125 -5.74 11.03 5.00
CA SER A 125 -5.70 12.12 5.97
C SER A 125 -4.78 11.70 7.11
N PRO A 126 -3.81 12.53 7.54
CA PRO A 126 -2.98 12.23 8.70
C PRO A 126 -3.77 12.03 10.00
N LEU A 127 -5.02 12.49 10.08
CA LEU A 127 -5.89 12.26 11.24
C LEU A 127 -6.48 10.84 11.26
N CYS A 128 -6.61 10.21 10.09
CA CYS A 128 -7.26 8.91 9.92
C CYS A 128 -6.25 7.79 9.61
N GLY A 129 -5.15 8.11 8.93
CA GLY A 129 -4.23 7.14 8.34
C GLY A 129 -4.86 6.44 7.12
N PHE A 130 -4.38 5.24 6.82
CA PHE A 130 -4.92 4.35 5.80
C PHE A 130 -6.23 3.71 6.28
N ASP A 131 -7.32 4.48 6.25
CA ASP A 131 -8.65 4.07 6.69
C ASP A 131 -9.43 3.21 5.66
N ALA A 132 -10.67 2.85 5.99
CA ALA A 132 -11.49 1.98 5.14
C ALA A 132 -11.80 2.61 3.77
N ALA A 133 -11.87 3.95 3.70
CA ALA A 133 -12.09 4.66 2.44
C ALA A 133 -10.83 4.61 1.58
N ALA A 134 -9.65 4.77 2.17
CA ALA A 134 -8.38 4.59 1.47
C ALA A 134 -8.22 3.14 0.95
N ALA A 135 -8.57 2.14 1.77
CA ALA A 135 -8.57 0.74 1.36
C ALA A 135 -9.52 0.45 0.19
N ALA A 136 -10.73 1.02 0.20
CA ALA A 136 -11.68 0.90 -0.90
C ALA A 136 -11.18 1.59 -2.18
N ALA A 137 -10.59 2.79 -2.06
CA ALA A 137 -10.03 3.53 -3.17
C ALA A 137 -8.86 2.77 -3.83
N LEU A 138 -7.99 2.14 -3.04
CA LEU A 138 -6.90 1.29 -3.55
C LEU A 138 -7.44 0.16 -4.42
N ARG A 139 -8.45 -0.57 -3.94
CA ARG A 139 -9.07 -1.69 -4.68
C ARG A 139 -9.70 -1.20 -5.98
N ALA A 140 -10.42 -0.08 -5.93
CA ALA A 140 -11.09 0.49 -7.09
C ALA A 140 -10.12 0.82 -8.25
N LEU A 141 -8.85 1.13 -7.96
CA LEU A 141 -7.83 1.38 -9.00
C LEU A 141 -7.48 0.16 -9.86
N PHE A 142 -7.71 -1.05 -9.33
CA PHE A 142 -7.35 -2.32 -9.98
C PHE A 142 -8.56 -3.18 -10.36
N GLY A 143 -9.77 -2.67 -10.14
CA GLY A 143 -11.01 -3.42 -10.23
C GLY A 143 -11.28 -4.21 -8.95
N GLU A 144 -12.55 -4.50 -8.67
CA GLU A 144 -12.88 -5.50 -7.66
C GLU A 144 -12.20 -6.80 -8.09
N GLY A 145 -11.22 -7.29 -7.29
CA GLY A 145 -10.65 -8.62 -7.48
C GLY A 145 -11.80 -9.61 -7.65
N PRO A 146 -11.62 -10.70 -8.43
CA PRO A 146 -12.71 -11.53 -8.91
C PRO A 146 -13.70 -11.78 -7.78
N ASP A 147 -14.91 -11.24 -7.96
CA ASP A 147 -15.99 -11.39 -7.02
C ASP A 147 -15.98 -12.83 -6.50
N ALA A 148 -15.94 -12.98 -5.17
CA ALA A 148 -16.35 -14.22 -4.53
C ALA A 148 -17.88 -14.38 -4.66
N SER A 149 -18.44 -14.18 -5.85
CA SER A 149 -19.86 -14.28 -6.15
C SER A 149 -20.15 -15.57 -6.89
N CYS A 150 -21.23 -16.21 -6.44
CA CYS A 150 -21.97 -17.27 -7.11
C CYS A 150 -21.32 -18.67 -7.15
N VAL A 151 -21.50 -19.41 -6.06
CA VAL A 151 -22.01 -20.79 -6.21
C VAL A 151 -23.54 -20.72 -6.12
N PRO A 152 -24.30 -20.64 -7.24
CA PRO A 152 -25.69 -20.99 -7.19
C PRO A 152 -25.75 -22.50 -6.92
N GLY A 153 -26.15 -22.86 -5.70
CA GLY A 153 -26.47 -24.24 -5.36
C GLY A 153 -27.51 -24.77 -6.35
N VAL A 154 -27.09 -25.74 -7.15
CA VAL A 154 -27.98 -26.45 -8.09
C VAL A 154 -29.02 -27.21 -7.26
N PRO A 155 -30.34 -27.03 -7.48
CA PRO A 155 -31.33 -27.92 -6.91
C PRO A 155 -31.30 -29.23 -7.70
N GLY A 156 -30.64 -30.24 -7.14
CA GLY A 156 -30.62 -31.58 -7.71
C GLY A 156 -31.86 -32.38 -7.29
N VAL A 157 -32.86 -32.49 -8.18
CA VAL A 157 -33.75 -33.67 -8.28
C VAL A 157 -34.12 -33.85 -9.75
N PRO A 158 -33.81 -35.00 -10.37
CA PRO A 158 -34.90 -35.96 -10.62
C PRO A 158 -34.49 -37.43 -10.56
N GLY A 159 -35.35 -38.24 -9.93
CA GLY A 159 -35.73 -39.55 -10.45
C GLY A 159 -35.18 -40.81 -9.76
N ALA A 160 -36.04 -41.48 -9.01
CA ALA A 160 -36.21 -42.94 -9.00
C ALA A 160 -37.68 -43.18 -8.58
N ARG A 161 -38.57 -43.47 -9.54
CA ARG A 161 -39.12 -44.82 -9.83
C ARG A 161 -39.76 -45.49 -8.61
#